data_AF-A0A352YX94-F1
#
_entry.id   AF-A0A352YX94-F1
#
_cell.length_a   1.000
_cell.length_b   1.000
_cell.length_c   1.000
_cell.angle_alpha   90.00
_cell.angle_beta   90.00
_cell.angle_gamma   90.00
#
_symmetry.space_group_name_H-M   'P 1'
#
loop_
_entity.id
_entity.type
_entity.pdbx_description
1 polymer ?
#
loop_
_entity_poly.entity_id
_entity_poly.type
_entity_poly.pdbx_seq_one_letter_code
_entity_poly.pdbx_strand_id
1 'polypeptide(L)'
;MKHILFLAFILFFHQPETSVNPDLEIVRQRVINDLLYVNVNEVRVRSLVERVSLEGSLSDINYTDLSRTGFQNAEHLSNILEMSRAYKREGMILILYYGHIIV
;
A
#
# COMPACT_ATOMS: atom_id res chain seq x y z
N MET A 1 11.18 -32.30 33.59
CA MET A 1 10.16 -31.91 32.59
C MET A 1 9.52 -30.54 32.86
N LYS A 2 9.14 -30.18 34.10
CA LYS A 2 8.58 -28.85 34.44
C LYS A 2 9.47 -27.65 34.06
N HIS A 3 10.79 -27.73 34.27
CA HIS A 3 11.72 -26.65 33.92
C HIS A 3 11.88 -26.44 32.41
N ILE A 4 11.72 -27.49 31.60
CA ILE A 4 11.77 -27.40 30.12
C ILE A 4 10.51 -26.69 29.59
N LEU A 5 9.34 -27.02 30.15
CA LEU A 5 8.09 -26.33 29.86
C LEU A 5 8.13 -24.85 30.25
N PHE A 6 8.77 -24.53 31.39
CA PHE A 6 8.96 -23.16 31.84
C PHE A 6 9.90 -22.35 30.92
N LEU A 7 10.97 -22.99 30.42
CA LEU A 7 11.89 -22.35 29.48
C LEU A 7 11.23 -22.09 28.11
N ALA A 8 10.44 -23.04 27.62
CA ALA A 8 9.66 -22.89 26.38
C ALA A 8 8.60 -21.78 26.51
N PHE A 9 8.00 -21.63 27.70
CA PHE A 9 7.09 -20.54 28.01
C PHE A 9 7.80 -19.18 27.91
N ILE A 10 8.96 -19.00 28.55
CA ILE A 10 9.71 -17.74 28.49
C ILE A 10 10.12 -17.38 27.06
N LEU A 11 10.54 -18.35 26.26
CA LEU A 11 10.90 -18.12 24.85
C LEU A 11 9.70 -17.74 23.98
N PHE A 12 8.48 -18.19 24.32
CA PHE A 12 7.26 -17.81 23.62
C PHE A 12 6.81 -16.38 23.94
N PHE A 13 7.03 -15.92 25.18
CA PHE A 13 6.67 -14.57 25.64
C PHE A 13 7.72 -13.49 25.36
N HIS A 14 8.92 -13.87 24.88
CA HIS A 14 9.92 -12.91 24.43
C HIS A 14 9.57 -12.38 23.04
N GLN A 15 8.45 -11.65 22.94
CA GLN A 15 8.16 -10.86 21.75
C GLN A 15 9.22 -9.76 21.67
N PRO A 16 9.96 -9.63 20.57
CA PRO A 16 10.88 -8.51 20.41
C PRO A 16 10.06 -7.23 20.44
N GLU A 17 10.25 -6.40 21.47
CA GLU A 17 9.72 -5.05 21.48
C GLU A 17 10.46 -4.26 20.39
N THR A 18 9.82 -4.16 19.23
CA THR A 18 10.20 -3.15 18.25
C THR A 18 9.76 -1.81 18.83
N SER A 19 10.65 -1.14 19.55
CA SER A 19 10.39 0.20 20.07
C SER A 19 10.37 1.18 18.90
N VAL A 20 9.25 1.22 18.18
CA VAL A 20 8.99 2.30 17.23
C VAL A 20 8.95 3.59 18.03
N ASN A 21 9.83 4.53 17.67
CA ASN A 21 9.83 5.83 18.32
C ASN A 21 8.42 6.46 18.17
N PRO A 22 7.73 6.76 19.29
CA PRO A 22 6.34 7.23 19.24
C PRO A 22 6.19 8.55 18.47
N ASP A 23 7.22 9.40 18.47
CA ASP A 23 7.21 10.65 17.70
C ASP A 23 7.30 10.39 16.20
N LEU A 24 8.10 9.39 15.78
CA LEU A 24 8.15 8.99 14.37
C LEU A 24 6.82 8.42 13.90
N GLU A 25 6.12 7.69 14.76
CA GLU A 25 4.79 7.18 14.44
C GLU A 25 3.78 8.33 14.26
N ILE A 26 3.83 9.35 15.11
CA ILE A 26 2.99 10.56 14.95
C ILE A 26 3.27 11.25 13.61
N VAL A 27 4.55 11.43 13.23
CA VAL A 27 4.92 12.04 11.95
C VAL A 27 4.42 11.19 10.78
N ARG A 28 4.63 9.86 10.84
CA ARG A 28 4.17 8.92 9.81
C ARG A 28 2.66 9.02 9.60
N GLN A 29 1.88 9.03 10.67
CA GLN A 29 0.42 9.14 10.60
C GLN A 29 -0.03 10.47 9.97
N ARG A 30 0.63 11.58 10.31
CA ARG A 30 0.33 12.89 9.70
C ARG A 30 0.56 12.89 8.20
N VAL A 31 1.69 12.35 7.75
CA VAL A 31 2.02 12.25 6.31
C VAL A 31 1.02 11.36 5.59
N ILE A 32 0.67 10.21 6.16
CA ILE A 32 -0.31 9.29 5.55
C ILE A 32 -1.68 9.94 5.42
N ASN A 33 -2.15 10.59 6.50
CA ASN A 33 -3.46 11.24 6.50
C ASN A 33 -3.52 12.38 5.48
N ASP A 34 -2.46 13.19 5.38
CA ASP A 34 -2.37 14.26 4.39
C ASP A 34 -2.38 13.73 2.95
N LEU A 35 -1.63 12.65 2.68
CA LEU A 35 -1.51 12.10 1.34
C LEU A 35 -2.75 11.31 0.89
N LEU A 36 -3.42 10.61 1.80
CA LEU A 36 -4.51 9.69 1.46
C LEU A 36 -5.91 10.31 1.59
N TYR A 37 -6.08 11.38 2.36
CA TYR A 37 -7.38 12.02 2.58
C TYR A 37 -7.69 13.09 1.50
N VAL A 38 -7.79 12.65 0.23
CA VAL A 38 -8.06 13.52 -0.93
C VAL A 38 -9.29 13.01 -1.69
N ASN A 39 -10.03 13.91 -2.35
CA ASN A 39 -11.12 13.52 -3.24
C ASN A 39 -10.61 12.62 -4.38
N VAL A 40 -11.32 11.52 -4.61
CA VAL A 40 -10.97 10.49 -5.61
C VAL A 40 -11.87 10.63 -6.83
N ASN A 41 -11.29 10.50 -8.04
CA ASN A 41 -12.05 10.39 -9.27
C ASN A 41 -12.41 8.92 -9.55
N GLU A 42 -13.64 8.53 -9.22
CA GLU A 42 -14.10 7.14 -9.32
C GLU A 42 -14.08 6.59 -10.75
N VAL A 43 -14.36 7.42 -11.76
CA VAL A 43 -14.34 7.01 -13.16
C VAL A 43 -12.92 6.66 -13.59
N ARG A 44 -11.95 7.51 -13.21
CA ARG A 44 -10.53 7.25 -13.50
C ARG A 44 -10.03 6.02 -12.75
N VAL A 45 -10.33 5.89 -11.46
CA VAL A 45 -9.94 4.71 -10.66
C VAL A 45 -10.48 3.43 -11.28
N ARG A 46 -11.76 3.39 -11.68
CA ARG A 46 -12.33 2.23 -12.36
C ARG A 46 -11.55 1.86 -13.61
N SER A 47 -11.24 2.85 -14.45
CA SER A 47 -10.45 2.60 -15.66
C SER A 47 -9.03 2.10 -15.37
N LEU A 48 -8.42 2.51 -14.26
CA LEU A 48 -7.09 2.03 -13.84
C LEU A 48 -7.17 0.59 -13.34
N VAL A 49 -8.15 0.28 -12.49
CA VAL A 49 -8.38 -1.08 -11.95
C VAL A 49 -8.69 -2.09 -13.06
N GLU A 50 -9.40 -1.67 -14.11
CA GLU A 50 -9.69 -2.53 -15.26
C GLU A 50 -8.48 -2.81 -16.15
N ARG A 51 -7.46 -1.95 -16.14
CA ARG A 51 -6.27 -2.05 -17.01
C ARG A 51 -5.02 -2.55 -16.31
N VAL A 52 -4.95 -2.46 -14.98
CA VAL A 52 -3.80 -2.96 -14.23
C VAL A 52 -3.72 -4.47 -14.38
N SER A 53 -2.53 -4.96 -14.72
CA SER A 53 -2.29 -6.40 -14.84
C SER A 53 -2.24 -7.06 -13.45
N LEU A 54 -2.28 -8.38 -13.42
CA LEU A 54 -2.13 -9.14 -12.17
C LEU A 54 -0.79 -8.85 -11.47
N GLU A 55 0.25 -8.55 -12.26
CA GLU A 55 1.59 -8.19 -11.77
C GLU A 55 1.70 -6.69 -11.41
N GLY A 56 0.60 -5.93 -11.50
CA GLY A 56 0.56 -4.51 -11.15
C GLY A 56 1.02 -3.55 -12.25
N SER A 57 1.36 -4.02 -13.44
CA SER A 57 1.80 -3.18 -14.56
C SER A 57 0.62 -2.57 -15.33
N LEU A 58 0.84 -1.39 -15.93
CA LEU A 58 -0.12 -0.70 -16.81
C LEU A 58 0.43 -0.70 -18.24
N SER A 59 -0.36 -1.20 -19.21
CA SER A 59 0.11 -1.43 -20.59
C SER A 59 0.36 -0.16 -21.40
N ASP A 60 -0.18 0.98 -20.96
CA ASP A 60 0.01 2.31 -21.55
C ASP A 60 1.27 3.03 -21.04
N ILE A 61 1.99 2.46 -20.07
CA ILE A 61 3.22 3.03 -19.50
C ILE A 61 4.46 2.43 -20.17
N ASN A 62 5.35 3.30 -20.69
CA ASN A 62 6.67 2.89 -21.14
C ASN A 62 7.66 2.82 -19.97
N TYR A 63 7.75 1.67 -19.33
CA TYR A 63 8.69 1.43 -18.22
C TYR A 63 10.16 1.44 -18.62
N THR A 64 10.48 1.30 -19.91
CA THR A 64 11.86 1.23 -20.40
C THR A 64 12.49 2.61 -20.62
N ASP A 65 11.66 3.66 -20.73
CA ASP A 65 12.14 5.03 -20.89
C ASP A 65 12.53 5.63 -19.53
N LEU A 66 13.85 5.73 -19.34
CA LEU A 66 14.47 6.34 -18.15
C LEU A 66 15.05 7.74 -18.46
N SER A 67 14.66 8.33 -19.58
CA SER A 67 15.08 9.67 -19.96
C SER A 67 14.45 10.73 -19.07
N ARG A 68 15.09 11.92 -19.01
CA ARG A 68 14.61 13.04 -18.18
C ARG A 68 13.28 13.63 -18.65
N THR A 69 12.87 13.36 -19.89
CA THR A 69 11.70 13.96 -20.53
C THR A 69 10.58 12.96 -20.82
N GLY A 70 10.87 11.65 -20.80
CA GLY A 70 9.92 10.57 -21.08
C GLY A 70 9.65 9.64 -19.89
N PHE A 71 10.06 10.01 -18.66
CA PHE A 71 9.99 9.15 -17.46
C PHE A 71 8.54 8.88 -16.97
N GLN A 72 7.83 8.00 -17.67
CA GLN A 72 6.44 7.61 -17.35
C GLN A 72 6.31 6.72 -16.11
N ASN A 73 7.41 6.29 -15.50
CA ASN A 73 7.39 5.64 -14.19
C ASN A 73 6.75 6.53 -13.11
N ALA A 74 6.89 7.86 -13.23
CA ALA A 74 6.20 8.81 -12.35
C ALA A 74 4.67 8.78 -12.56
N GLU A 75 4.20 8.57 -13.79
CA GLU A 75 2.78 8.40 -14.10
C GLU A 75 2.24 7.10 -13.51
N HIS A 76 2.99 5.99 -13.62
CA HIS A 76 2.64 4.75 -12.93
C HIS A 76 2.47 4.95 -11.42
N LEU A 77 3.43 5.61 -10.76
CA LEU A 77 3.34 5.92 -9.33
C LEU A 77 2.09 6.77 -9.01
N SER A 78 1.78 7.76 -9.86
CA SER A 78 0.57 8.59 -9.71
C SER A 78 -0.72 7.76 -9.84
N ASN A 79 -0.76 6.81 -10.79
CA ASN A 79 -1.89 5.90 -10.98
C ASN A 79 -2.07 4.96 -9.77
N ILE A 80 -0.98 4.41 -9.23
CA ILE A 80 -1.05 3.58 -8.01
C ILE A 80 -1.56 4.41 -6.83
N LEU A 81 -1.06 5.64 -6.64
CA LEU A 81 -1.51 6.53 -5.56
C LEU A 81 -3.01 6.84 -5.66
N GLU A 82 -3.53 7.05 -6.87
CA GLU A 82 -4.97 7.24 -7.11
C GLU A 82 -5.77 6.03 -6.63
N MET A 83 -5.35 4.82 -7.01
CA MET A 83 -6.00 3.58 -6.58
C MET A 83 -5.84 3.33 -5.07
N SER A 84 -4.70 3.68 -4.46
CA SER A 84 -4.50 3.56 -3.01
C SER A 84 -5.40 4.51 -2.21
N ARG A 85 -5.60 5.75 -2.71
CA ARG A 85 -6.56 6.70 -2.12
C ARG A 85 -7.98 6.16 -2.20
N ALA A 86 -8.33 5.58 -3.35
CA ALA A 86 -9.61 4.92 -3.56
C ALA A 86 -9.84 3.76 -2.57
N TYR A 87 -8.82 2.92 -2.37
CA TYR A 87 -8.84 1.81 -1.41
C TYR A 87 -9.04 2.27 0.03
N LYS A 88 -8.36 3.35 0.45
CA LYS A 88 -8.42 3.83 1.82
C LYS A 88 -9.76 4.46 2.19
N ARG A 89 -10.57 4.87 1.20
CA ARG A 89 -11.89 5.47 1.43
C ARG A 89 -12.89 4.39 1.86
N GLU A 90 -13.51 4.60 3.02
CA GLU A 90 -14.58 3.73 3.51
C GLU A 90 -15.73 3.63 2.49
N GLY A 91 -16.20 2.42 2.21
CA GLY A 91 -17.34 2.17 1.32
C GLY A 91 -17.02 2.00 -0.17
N MET A 92 -15.76 2.13 -0.60
CA MET A 92 -15.41 1.85 -2.00
C MET A 92 -15.27 0.34 -2.25
N ILE A 93 -16.39 -0.30 -2.59
CA ILE A 93 -16.53 -1.75 -2.89
C ILE A 93 -15.75 -2.17 -4.17
N LEU A 94 -15.18 -1.21 -4.92
CA LEU A 94 -14.61 -1.44 -6.24
C LEU A 94 -13.45 -2.45 -6.25
N ILE A 95 -12.65 -2.50 -5.17
CA ILE A 95 -11.48 -3.38 -5.09
C ILE A 95 -11.87 -4.79 -4.64
N LEU A 96 -13.01 -4.93 -3.95
CA LEU A 96 -13.55 -6.23 -3.56
C LEU A 96 -14.18 -6.97 -4.75
N TYR A 97 -14.64 -6.26 -5.78
CA TYR A 97 -15.28 -6.87 -6.95
C TYR A 97 -14.30 -7.50 -7.96
N TYR A 98 -13.03 -7.07 -7.96
CA TYR A 98 -12.00 -7.56 -8.90
C TYR A 98 -10.95 -8.49 -8.26
N GLY A 99 -11.14 -8.92 -7.00
CA GLY A 99 -10.53 -10.14 -6.47
C GLY A 99 -9.02 -10.15 -6.22
N HIS A 100 -8.28 -9.06 -6.42
CA HIS A 100 -6.84 -9.06 -6.23
C HIS A 100 -6.39 -7.94 -5.29
N ILE A 101 -6.03 -8.36 -4.07
CA ILE A 101 -5.29 -7.56 -3.09
C ILE A 101 -3.84 -7.55 -3.56
N ILE A 102 -3.38 -6.42 -4.11
CA ILE A 102 -1.96 -6.17 -4.33
C ILE A 102 -1.46 -5.52 -3.03
N VAL A 103 -0.71 -6.28 -2.24
CA VAL A 103 0.16 -5.80 -1.14
C VAL A 103 1.56 -6.30 -1.43
#